data_AF-A0A6B0X1W0-F1
#
_entry.id   AF-A0A6B0X1W0-F1
#
_cell.length_a   1.000
_cell.length_b   1.000
_cell.length_c   1.000
_cell.angle_alpha   90.00
_cell.angle_beta   90.00
_cell.angle_gamma   90.00
#
_symmetry.space_group_name_H-M   'P 1'
#
loop_
_entity.id
_entity.type
_entity.pdbx_description
1 polymer ?
#
loop_
_entity_poly.entity_id
_entity_poly.type
_entity_poly.pdbx_seq_one_letter_code
_entity_poly.pdbx_strand_id
1 'polypeptide(L)'
;MIYTSYTHHLCKRMAARGISETALSAVLKFGRMVYVRGAKIYVIGRKEVRAFLPKGIELADFEGIHALCNLDGAIMTTYRNRDFRGLRPRGRRHRRRQEVF
;
A
#
# COMPACT_ATOMS: atom_id res chain seq x y z
N MET A 1 13.29 8.17 3.66
CA MET A 1 12.98 6.74 3.89
C MET A 1 13.14 6.02 2.56
N ILE A 2 14.19 5.20 2.40
CA ILE A 2 14.68 4.71 1.11
C ILE A 2 13.91 3.45 0.71
N TYR A 3 12.89 3.56 -0.15
CA TYR A 3 12.27 2.42 -0.85
C TYR A 3 12.88 2.30 -2.24
N THR A 4 14.20 2.12 -2.33
CA THR A 4 14.95 2.27 -3.59
C THR A 4 15.53 0.96 -4.08
N SER A 5 14.66 0.03 -4.47
CA SER A 5 15.04 -1.02 -5.40
C SER A 5 13.82 -1.52 -6.15
N TYR A 6 13.49 -0.82 -7.23
CA TYR A 6 12.66 -1.36 -8.31
C TYR A 6 13.45 -2.51 -8.95
N THR A 7 13.34 -3.70 -8.35
CA THR A 7 13.94 -4.89 -8.95
C THR A 7 13.23 -5.15 -10.28
N HIS A 8 13.96 -5.62 -11.29
CA HIS A 8 13.38 -6.00 -12.58
C HIS A 8 12.17 -6.95 -12.42
N HIS A 9 12.21 -7.79 -11.38
CA HIS A 9 11.12 -8.67 -10.98
C HIS A 9 9.86 -7.91 -10.51
N LEU A 10 10.01 -6.82 -9.75
CA LEU A 10 8.90 -5.95 -9.36
C LEU A 10 8.25 -5.28 -10.59
N CYS A 11 9.06 -4.71 -11.48
CA CYS A 11 8.55 -4.06 -12.69
C CYS A 11 7.77 -5.04 -13.58
N LYS A 12 8.30 -6.26 -13.79
CA LYS A 12 7.58 -7.32 -14.53
C LYS A 12 6.24 -7.67 -13.88
N ARG A 13 6.18 -7.76 -12.56
CA ARG A 13 4.94 -8.10 -11.82
C ARG A 13 3.92 -6.96 -11.83
N MET A 14 4.39 -5.72 -11.79
CA MET A 14 3.56 -4.53 -11.89
C MET A 14 2.92 -4.44 -13.28
N ALA A 15 3.73 -4.60 -14.34
CA ALA A 15 3.26 -4.64 -15.72
C ALA A 15 2.22 -5.76 -15.93
N ALA A 16 2.53 -6.99 -15.48
CA ALA A 16 1.62 -8.13 -15.60
C ALA A 16 0.29 -7.98 -14.82
N ARG A 17 0.20 -7.03 -13.88
CA ARG A 17 -0.99 -6.78 -13.05
C ARG A 17 -1.67 -5.45 -13.37
N GLY A 18 -1.21 -4.72 -14.38
CA GLY A 18 -1.73 -3.40 -14.73
C GLY A 18 -1.57 -2.37 -13.60
N ILE A 19 -0.48 -2.45 -12.84
CA ILE A 19 -0.21 -1.53 -11.72
C ILE A 19 0.87 -0.54 -12.16
N SER A 20 0.50 0.74 -12.18
CA SER A 20 1.42 1.82 -12.48
C SER A 20 2.34 2.15 -11.30
N GLU A 21 3.47 2.79 -11.58
CA GLU A 21 4.33 3.37 -10.54
C GLU A 21 3.58 4.41 -9.71
N THR A 22 2.67 5.18 -10.32
CA THR A 22 1.78 6.10 -9.60
C THR A 22 0.92 5.38 -8.57
N ALA A 23 0.36 4.21 -8.91
CA ALA A 23 -0.42 3.42 -7.97
C ALA A 23 0.43 2.86 -6.83
N LEU A 24 1.67 2.44 -7.11
CA LEU A 24 2.62 2.02 -6.08
C LEU A 24 3.01 3.19 -5.15
N SER A 25 3.32 4.35 -5.71
CA SER A 25 3.65 5.55 -4.95
C SER A 25 2.47 5.99 -4.07
N ALA A 26 1.25 5.98 -4.62
CA ALA A 26 0.04 6.31 -3.89
C ALA A 26 -0.17 5.39 -2.69
N VAL A 27 -0.04 4.06 -2.86
CA VAL A 27 -0.25 3.12 -1.75
C VAL A 27 0.82 3.22 -0.68
N LEU A 28 2.08 3.50 -1.04
CA LEU A 28 3.15 3.71 -0.07
C LEU A 28 2.98 5.03 0.72
N LYS A 29 2.46 6.07 0.06
CA LYS A 29 2.30 7.42 0.65
C LYS A 29 1.02 7.58 1.47
N PHE A 30 -0.10 7.09 0.95
CA PHE A 30 -1.44 7.34 1.51
C PHE A 30 -2.12 6.08 2.05
N GLY A 31 -1.60 4.90 1.71
CA GLY A 31 -2.12 3.64 2.22
C GLY A 31 -1.83 3.46 3.71
N ARG A 32 -2.71 2.72 4.39
CA ARG A 32 -2.42 2.26 5.75
C ARG A 32 -1.48 1.07 5.71
N MET A 33 -0.59 0.98 6.69
CA MET A 33 0.26 -0.18 6.89
C MET A 33 -0.41 -1.20 7.83
N VAL A 34 -0.40 -2.47 7.44
CA VAL A 34 -0.82 -3.60 8.25
C VAL A 34 0.28 -4.67 8.28
N TYR A 35 0.39 -5.37 9.41
CA TYR A 35 1.35 -6.46 9.57
C TYR A 35 0.62 -7.79 9.46
N VAL A 36 1.00 -8.62 8.48
CA VAL A 36 0.38 -9.92 8.24
C VAL A 36 1.46 -10.95 7.96
N ARG A 37 1.49 -12.03 8.74
CA ARG A 37 2.38 -13.20 8.53
C ARG A 37 3.85 -12.83 8.30
N GLY A 38 4.40 -11.93 9.10
CA GLY A 38 5.82 -11.54 8.98
C GLY A 38 6.12 -10.44 7.95
N ALA A 39 5.10 -9.95 7.23
CA ALA A 39 5.27 -8.97 6.16
C ALA A 39 4.49 -7.68 6.44
N LYS A 40 5.00 -6.56 5.90
CA LYS A 40 4.32 -5.26 5.89
C LYS A 40 3.47 -5.17 4.63
N ILE A 41 2.20 -4.83 4.77
CA ILE A 41 1.30 -4.59 3.64
C ILE A 41 0.81 -3.16 3.73
N TYR A 42 1.05 -2.38 2.68
CA TYR A 42 0.44 -1.07 2.49
C TYR A 42 -0.82 -1.22 1.65
N VAL A 43 -1.88 -0.54 2.03
CA VAL A 43 -3.17 -0.69 1.36
C VAL A 43 -3.98 0.59 1.33
N ILE A 44 -4.56 0.90 0.16
CA ILE A 44 -5.61 1.92 0.01
C ILE A 44 -6.95 1.20 -0.08
N GLY A 45 -7.86 1.47 0.84
CA GLY A 45 -9.26 1.07 0.73
C GLY A 45 -10.20 2.25 0.89
N ARG A 46 -11.51 1.98 0.97
CA ARG A 46 -12.56 2.99 1.12
C ARG A 46 -12.37 3.93 2.31
N LYS A 47 -11.64 3.49 3.35
CA LYS A 47 -11.34 4.34 4.51
C LYS A 47 -10.37 5.45 4.11
N GLU A 48 -9.29 5.09 3.41
CA GLU A 48 -8.27 6.02 2.96
C GLU A 48 -8.84 6.97 1.90
N VAL A 49 -9.60 6.46 0.93
CA VAL A 49 -10.30 7.30 -0.07
C VAL A 49 -11.14 8.39 0.60
N ARG A 50 -12.00 8.02 1.56
CA ARG A 50 -12.84 8.99 2.28
C ARG A 50 -12.06 9.95 3.17
N ALA A 51 -10.94 9.52 3.75
CA ALA A 51 -10.14 10.34 4.66
C ALA A 51 -9.32 11.43 3.94
N PHE A 52 -8.97 11.19 2.68
CA PHE A 52 -8.11 12.06 1.88
C PHE A 52 -8.86 12.92 0.86
N LEU A 53 -10.08 12.52 0.49
CA LEU A 53 -10.94 13.32 -0.41
C LEU A 53 -11.17 14.77 0.09
N PRO A 54 -11.46 15.05 1.38
CA PRO A 54 -11.61 16.43 1.86
C PRO A 54 -10.32 17.25 1.85
N LYS A 55 -9.16 16.61 1.64
CA LYS A 55 -7.85 17.24 1.54
C LYS A 55 -7.45 17.51 0.08
N GLY A 56 -8.36 17.29 -0.87
CA GLY A 56 -8.09 17.42 -2.31
C GLY A 56 -7.23 16.31 -2.89
N ILE A 57 -7.10 15.17 -2.20
CA ILE A 57 -6.29 14.04 -2.66
C ILE A 57 -7.23 12.93 -3.15
N GLU A 58 -7.27 12.76 -4.48
CA GLU A 58 -8.09 11.77 -5.17
C GLU A 58 -7.42 10.38 -5.12
N LEU A 59 -8.00 9.45 -4.36
CA LEU A 59 -7.47 8.08 -4.23
C LEU A 59 -8.40 7.01 -4.81
N ALA A 60 -9.52 7.40 -5.42
CA ALA A 60 -10.55 6.47 -5.90
C ALA A 60 -9.97 5.44 -6.89
N ASP A 61 -9.11 5.88 -7.82
CA ASP A 61 -8.47 5.02 -8.81
C ASP A 61 -7.48 4.01 -8.22
N PHE A 62 -7.01 4.27 -6.99
CA PHE A 62 -6.08 3.43 -6.25
C PHE A 62 -6.78 2.55 -5.20
N GLU A 63 -8.11 2.57 -5.12
CA GLU A 63 -8.86 1.71 -4.20
C GLU A 63 -8.57 0.22 -4.49
N GLY A 64 -8.14 -0.48 -3.45
CA GLY A 64 -7.80 -1.89 -3.50
C GLY A 64 -6.36 -2.15 -3.95
N ILE A 65 -5.51 -1.14 -4.11
CA ILE A 65 -4.08 -1.38 -4.33
C ILE A 65 -3.41 -1.82 -3.03
N HIS A 66 -2.67 -2.93 -3.10
CA HIS A 66 -1.89 -3.52 -2.03
C HIS A 66 -0.42 -3.59 -2.44
N ALA A 67 0.49 -3.14 -1.59
CA ALA A 67 1.93 -3.35 -1.72
C ALA A 67 2.44 -4.20 -0.56
N LEU A 68 2.98 -5.37 -0.87
CA LEU A 68 3.64 -6.27 0.07
C LEU A 68 5.13 -5.94 0.12
N CYS A 69 5.61 -5.64 1.31
CA CYS A 69 7.03 -5.42 1.60
C CYS A 69 7.52 -6.44 2.62
N ASN A 70 8.80 -6.81 2.50
CA ASN A 70 9.49 -7.55 3.56
C ASN A 70 9.73 -6.64 4.78
N LEU A 71 10.34 -7.19 5.84
CA LEU A 71 10.63 -6.44 7.06
C LEU A 71 11.60 -5.28 6.81
N ASP A 72 12.55 -5.46 5.90
CA ASP A 72 13.57 -4.48 5.51
C ASP A 72 13.02 -3.36 4.61
N GLY A 73 11.77 -3.48 4.16
CA GLY A 73 11.09 -2.49 3.34
C GLY A 73 11.22 -2.71 1.83
N ALA A 74 11.90 -3.76 1.37
CA ALA A 74 11.93 -4.14 -0.03
C ALA A 74 10.53 -4.58 -0.51
N ILE A 75 10.08 -4.02 -1.62
CA ILE A 75 8.76 -4.30 -2.20
C ILE A 75 8.84 -5.65 -2.92
N MET A 76 8.11 -6.63 -2.40
CA MET A 76 8.08 -7.99 -2.93
C MET A 76 7.07 -8.12 -4.07
N THR A 77 5.89 -7.52 -3.90
CA THR A 77 4.83 -7.54 -4.92
C THR A 77 3.79 -6.46 -4.66
N THR A 78 3.18 -6.01 -5.74
CA THR A 78 1.97 -5.20 -5.74
C THR A 78 0.83 -5.96 -6.42
N TYR A 79 -0.40 -5.75 -5.95
CA TYR A 79 -1.60 -6.33 -6.55
C TYR A 79 -2.82 -5.47 -6.27
N ARG A 80 -3.90 -5.66 -7.05
CA ARG A 80 -5.20 -5.06 -6.80
C ARG A 80 -6.13 -6.10 -6.19
N ASN A 81 -6.67 -5.83 -5.02
CA ASN A 81 -7.68 -6.63 -4.36
C ASN A 81 -8.64 -5.71 -3.57
N ARG A 82 -9.94 -5.82 -3.83
CA ARG A 82 -10.98 -5.07 -3.11
C ARG A 82 -11.55 -5.84 -1.90
N ASP A 83 -11.12 -7.08 -1.71
CA ASP A 83 -11.46 -7.87 -0.53
C ASP A 83 -10.42 -7.71 0.58
N PHE A 84 -10.80 -6.99 1.63
CA PHE A 84 -9.95 -6.72 2.79
C PHE A 84 -10.18 -7.70 3.96
N ARG A 85 -11.02 -8.74 3.81
CA ARG A 85 -11.36 -9.68 4.90
C ARG A 85 -10.12 -10.42 5.45
N GLY A 86 -9.16 -10.75 4.58
CA GLY A 86 -7.89 -11.37 4.95
C GLY A 86 -6.88 -10.44 5.64
N LEU A 87 -7.15 -9.14 5.70
CA LEU A 87 -6.28 -8.14 6.33
C LEU A 87 -6.68 -7.80 7.76
N ARG A 88 -7.74 -8.42 8.33
CA ARG A 88 -8.17 -8.18 9.71
C ARG A 88 -7.06 -8.64 10.67
N PRO A 89 -6.37 -7.72 11.37
CA PRO A 89 -5.43 -8.12 12.41
C PRO A 89 -6.26 -8.65 13.59
N ARG A 90 -5.88 -9.77 14.19
CA ARG A 90 -6.45 -10.24 15.48
C ARG A 90 -6.12 -9.31 16.68
N GLY A 91 -5.67 -8.08 16.46
CA GLY A 91 -5.38 -7.13 17.53
C GLY A 91 -5.13 -5.73 16.99
N ARG A 92 -5.86 -4.75 17.52
CA ARG A 92 -5.65 -3.32 17.26
C ARG A 92 -4.25 -2.93 17.75
N ARG A 93 -3.32 -2.65 16.82
CA ARG A 93 -2.22 -1.72 17.07
C ARG A 93 -2.22 -0.65 16.00
N HIS A 94 -2.97 0.41 16.31
CA HIS A 94 -3.00 1.65 15.56
C HIS A 94 -1.64 2.34 15.76
N ARG A 95 -0.65 2.09 14.89
CA ARG A 95 0.61 2.82 14.94
C ARG A 95 0.42 4.18 14.28
N ARG A 96 0.17 5.21 15.10
CA ARG A 96 0.38 6.62 14.73
C ARG A 96 1.85 6.84 14.40
N ARG A 97 2.12 7.43 13.23
CA ARG A 97 3.24 8.34 12.90
C ARG A 97 2.87 8.91 11.51
N GLN A 98 2.44 10.16 11.37
CA GLN A 98 3.23 11.40 11.44
C GLN A 98 4.59 11.23 10.76
N GLU A 99 4.71 11.82 9.59
CA GLU A 99 5.85 12.64 9.21
C GLU A 99 5.37 13.65 8.15
N VAL A 100 5.42 14.90 8.59
CA VAL A 100 5.16 16.13 7.87
C VAL A 100 6.41 16.42 7.04
N PHE A 101 6.24 16.71 5.76
CA PHE A 101 7.10 17.58 4.97
C PHE A 101 6.23 18.28 3.94
#